data_AF-A0A3B8J3Z1-F1
#
_entry.id   AF-A0A3B8J3Z1-F1
#
_cell.length_a   1.000
_cell.length_b   1.000
_cell.length_c   1.000
_cell.angle_alpha   90.00
_cell.angle_beta   90.00
_cell.angle_gamma   90.00
#
_symmetry.space_group_name_H-M   'P 1'
#
loop_
_entity.id
_entity.type
_entity.pdbx_description
1 polymer ?
#
loop_
_entity_poly.entity_id
_entity_poly.type
_entity_poly.pdbx_seq_one_letter_code
_entity_poly.pdbx_strand_id
1 'polypeptide(L)'
;MNVSGLSLLRQDTLVQETRAAGMQAEEQTSFKDIMMKALKDVSGLEKQADSITEDFIAGRTDSIHSVLIAAEKASISLELIVEIRNRVLDAYNEIMRMQV
;
A
#
# COMPACT_ATOMS: atom_id res chain seq x y z
N MET A 1 -49.98 22.07 -48.10
CA MET A 1 -49.43 21.78 -46.75
C MET A 1 -48.67 20.46 -46.83
N ASN A 2 -47.37 20.54 -47.07
CA ASN A 2 -46.47 19.40 -47.09
C ASN A 2 -45.59 19.50 -45.84
N VAL A 3 -45.92 18.74 -44.81
CA VAL A 3 -45.05 18.57 -43.63
C VAL A 3 -44.30 17.25 -43.78
N SER A 4 -43.35 17.24 -44.73
CA SER A 4 -42.30 16.22 -44.86
C SER A 4 -41.23 16.34 -43.77
N GLY A 5 -41.64 16.59 -42.53
CA GLY A 5 -40.76 16.63 -41.38
C GLY A 5 -41.15 15.54 -40.39
N LEU A 6 -40.16 14.81 -39.88
CA LEU A 6 -40.23 13.87 -38.74
C LEU A 6 -40.45 12.38 -39.05
N SER A 7 -39.97 11.88 -40.19
CA SER A 7 -39.83 10.43 -40.44
C SER A 7 -38.38 9.91 -40.39
N LEU A 8 -37.49 10.52 -39.62
CA LEU A 8 -36.13 10.00 -39.44
C LEU A 8 -35.66 10.26 -38.00
N LEU A 9 -35.94 9.30 -37.12
CA LEU A 9 -35.20 9.01 -35.86
C LEU A 9 -35.75 7.74 -35.17
N ARG A 10 -36.28 6.79 -35.94
CA ARG A 10 -36.71 5.48 -35.41
C ARG A 10 -36.02 4.33 -36.15
N GLN A 11 -34.70 4.33 -36.16
CA GLN A 11 -33.90 3.12 -36.29
C GLN A 11 -32.45 3.50 -36.02
N ASP A 12 -31.98 3.26 -34.81
CA ASP A 12 -30.65 2.75 -34.56
C ASP A 12 -30.60 2.29 -33.10
N THR A 13 -30.44 0.98 -32.94
CA THR A 13 -29.76 0.33 -31.81
C THR A 13 -30.30 0.64 -30.41
N LEU A 14 -31.29 -0.11 -29.91
CA LEU A 14 -31.03 -1.30 -29.07
C LEU A 14 -29.54 -1.67 -28.98
N VAL A 15 -29.03 -1.80 -27.75
CA VAL A 15 -27.64 -2.10 -27.34
C VAL A 15 -26.80 -0.87 -26.98
N GLN A 16 -27.01 -0.34 -25.78
CA GLN A 16 -25.90 0.06 -24.89
C GLN A 16 -26.34 0.25 -23.43
N GLU A 17 -26.87 -0.81 -22.81
CA GLU A 17 -26.94 -0.97 -21.34
C GLU A 17 -25.64 -1.59 -20.78
N THR A 18 -24.50 -1.46 -21.45
CA THR A 18 -23.23 -2.09 -21.02
C THR A 18 -22.00 -1.23 -21.34
N ARG A 19 -22.06 0.06 -21.02
CA ARG A 19 -20.88 0.94 -20.90
C ARG A 19 -21.22 1.99 -19.85
N ALA A 20 -21.03 1.74 -18.56
CA ALA A 20 -19.72 1.85 -17.93
C ALA A 20 -19.70 1.11 -16.58
N ALA A 21 -19.76 -0.22 -16.63
CA ALA A 21 -19.08 -1.05 -15.65
C ALA A 21 -17.57 -0.86 -15.85
N GLY A 22 -17.09 0.26 -15.33
CA GLY A 22 -15.71 0.70 -15.38
C GLY A 22 -15.45 1.64 -14.20
N MET A 23 -16.05 1.32 -13.05
CA MET A 23 -15.38 1.61 -11.78
C MET A 23 -14.04 0.91 -11.91
N GLN A 24 -13.03 1.70 -12.23
CA GLN A 24 -11.65 1.36 -11.99
C GLN A 24 -11.65 0.72 -10.61
N ALA A 25 -11.36 -0.58 -10.57
CA ALA A 25 -10.86 -1.17 -9.36
C ALA A 25 -9.60 -0.37 -9.06
N GLU A 26 -9.72 0.70 -8.27
CA GLU A 26 -8.65 1.10 -7.39
C GLU A 26 -8.15 -0.21 -6.81
N GLU A 27 -6.93 -0.61 -7.17
CA GLU A 27 -6.26 -1.71 -6.49
C GLU A 27 -6.37 -1.36 -5.01
N GLN A 28 -7.31 -2.01 -4.32
CA GLN A 28 -7.48 -1.87 -2.89
C GLN A 28 -6.24 -2.52 -2.31
N THR A 29 -5.16 -1.73 -2.24
CA THR A 29 -3.90 -2.13 -1.65
C THR A 29 -4.27 -2.56 -0.25
N SER A 30 -4.24 -3.88 0.00
CA SER A 30 -4.76 -4.39 1.25
C SER A 30 -3.80 -3.97 2.36
N PHE A 31 -4.33 -3.80 3.57
CA PHE A 31 -3.48 -3.53 4.74
C PHE A 31 -2.37 -4.59 4.88
N LYS A 32 -2.68 -5.85 4.54
CA LYS A 32 -1.70 -6.94 4.49
C LYS A 32 -0.56 -6.62 3.53
N ASP A 33 -0.84 -6.07 2.34
CA ASP A 33 0.19 -5.73 1.36
C ASP A 33 1.07 -4.57 1.84
N ILE A 34 0.47 -3.56 2.47
CA ILE A 34 1.21 -2.44 3.08
C ILE A 34 2.10 -2.94 4.23
N MET A 35 1.56 -3.77 5.11
CA MET A 35 2.30 -4.36 6.23
C MET A 35 3.45 -5.26 5.74
N MET A 36 3.19 -6.10 4.74
CA MET A 36 4.21 -6.97 4.14
C MET A 36 5.31 -6.16 3.48
N LYS A 37 4.96 -5.05 2.82
CA LYS A 37 5.95 -4.13 2.25
C LYS A 37 6.78 -3.47 3.35
N ALA A 38 6.16 -2.93 4.39
CA ALA A 38 6.87 -2.32 5.52
C ALA A 38 7.83 -3.30 6.22
N LEU A 39 7.39 -4.55 6.42
CA LEU A 39 8.25 -5.60 6.99
C LEU A 39 9.45 -5.92 6.09
N LYS A 40 9.22 -5.96 4.77
CA LYS A 40 10.29 -6.17 3.79
C LYS A 40 11.27 -4.99 3.78
N ASP A 41 10.78 -3.77 3.94
CA ASP A 41 11.60 -2.56 4.02
C ASP A 41 12.49 -2.59 5.28
N VAL A 42 11.94 -2.96 6.45
CA VAL A 42 12.73 -3.14 7.68
C VAL A 42 13.78 -4.23 7.54
N SER A 43 13.43 -5.38 6.97
CA SER A 43 14.41 -6.45 6.68
C SER A 43 15.52 -5.98 5.72
N GLY A 44 15.19 -5.08 4.79
CA GLY A 44 16.17 -4.41 3.93
C GLY A 44 17.11 -3.50 4.71
N LEU A 45 16.58 -2.74 5.68
CA LEU A 45 17.38 -1.88 6.56
C LEU A 45 18.31 -2.69 7.47
N GLU A 46 17.85 -3.81 8.03
CA GLU A 46 18.70 -4.73 8.81
C GLU A 46 19.86 -5.26 7.95
N LYS A 47 19.57 -5.79 6.76
CA LYS A 47 20.63 -6.26 5.85
C LYS A 47 21.62 -5.18 5.45
N GLN A 48 21.15 -3.94 5.30
CA GLN A 48 22.01 -2.82 5.00
C GLN A 48 22.91 -2.50 6.19
N ALA A 49 22.37 -2.51 7.42
CA ALA A 49 23.17 -2.36 8.64
C ALA A 49 24.23 -3.47 8.76
N ASP A 50 23.88 -4.72 8.48
CA ASP A 50 24.81 -5.85 8.47
C ASP A 50 25.94 -5.66 7.44
N SER A 51 25.60 -5.24 6.22
CA SER A 51 26.59 -4.98 5.16
C SER A 51 27.56 -3.88 5.54
N ILE A 52 27.07 -2.78 6.11
CA ILE A 52 27.93 -1.66 6.55
C ILE A 52 28.79 -2.12 7.74
N THR A 53 28.26 -2.99 8.61
CA THR A 53 29.00 -3.58 9.73
C THR A 53 30.13 -4.47 9.24
N GLU A 54 29.89 -5.33 8.25
CA GLU A 54 30.93 -6.15 7.61
C GLU A 54 32.01 -5.28 6.96
N ASP A 55 31.61 -4.22 6.24
CA ASP A 55 32.55 -3.30 5.60
C ASP A 55 33.39 -2.53 6.63
N PHE A 56 32.80 -2.18 7.77
CA PHE A 56 33.50 -1.54 8.89
C PHE A 56 34.51 -2.49 9.55
N ILE A 57 34.09 -3.72 9.87
CA ILE A 57 34.98 -4.74 10.46
C ILE A 57 36.11 -5.11 9.49
N ALA A 58 35.83 -5.13 8.19
CA ALA A 58 36.83 -5.38 7.14
C ALA A 58 37.79 -4.20 6.90
N GLY A 59 37.63 -3.06 7.60
CA GLY A 59 38.45 -1.87 7.44
C GLY A 59 38.25 -1.15 6.10
N ARG A 60 37.14 -1.44 5.40
CA ARG A 60 36.78 -0.82 4.12
C ARG A 60 36.01 0.49 4.30
N THR A 61 35.49 0.76 5.49
CA THR A 61 34.85 2.04 5.84
C THR A 61 35.16 2.42 7.29
N ASP A 62 35.44 3.70 7.54
CA ASP A 62 35.64 4.25 8.90
C ASP A 62 34.35 4.79 9.53
N SER A 63 33.23 4.72 8.81
CA SER A 63 31.96 5.29 9.29
C SER A 63 31.15 4.33 10.16
N ILE A 64 31.61 4.12 11.39
CA ILE A 64 30.79 3.53 12.48
C ILE A 64 29.44 4.27 12.64
N HIS A 65 29.42 5.58 12.37
CA HIS A 65 28.22 6.40 12.40
C HIS A 65 27.14 5.89 11.43
N SER A 66 27.52 5.38 10.26
CA SER A 66 26.56 4.87 9.27
C SER A 66 25.91 3.57 9.75
N VAL A 67 26.68 2.68 10.41
CA VAL A 67 26.15 1.46 11.04
C VAL A 67 25.13 1.83 12.11
N LEU A 68 25.50 2.74 13.01
CA LEU A 68 24.64 3.15 14.13
C LEU A 68 23.35 3.81 13.63
N ILE A 69 23.43 4.69 12.63
CA ILE A 69 22.24 5.33 12.05
C ILE A 69 21.34 4.30 11.35
N ALA A 70 21.92 3.34 10.62
CA ALA A 70 21.15 2.30 9.95
C ALA A 70 20.43 1.38 10.97
N ALA A 71 21.14 0.97 12.02
CA ALA A 71 20.58 0.17 13.11
C ALA A 71 19.45 0.91 13.85
N GLU A 72 19.66 2.18 14.19
CA GLU A 72 18.65 3.00 14.86
C GLU A 72 17.40 3.18 13.99
N LYS A 73 17.57 3.43 12.69
CA LYS A 73 16.46 3.51 11.74
C LYS A 73 15.67 2.21 11.68
N ALA A 74 16.35 1.06 11.65
CA ALA A 74 15.70 -0.24 11.64
C ALA A 74 14.87 -0.45 12.93
N SER A 75 15.44 -0.12 14.09
CA SER A 75 14.78 -0.25 15.39
C SER A 75 13.52 0.60 15.50
N ILE A 76 13.62 1.91 15.21
CA ILE A 76 12.47 2.83 15.27
C ILE A 76 11.38 2.39 14.28
N SER A 77 11.78 1.94 13.08
CA SER A 77 10.83 1.47 12.07
C SER A 77 10.08 0.21 12.52
N LEU A 78 10.77 -0.71 13.19
CA LEU A 78 10.14 -1.91 13.74
C LEU A 78 9.14 -1.58 14.86
N GLU A 79 9.51 -0.68 15.77
CA GLU A 79 8.62 -0.20 16.83
C GLU A 79 7.35 0.43 16.26
N LEU A 80 7.49 1.28 15.25
CA LEU A 80 6.36 1.88 14.55
C LEU A 80 5.41 0.82 13.95
N ILE A 81 5.96 -0.23 13.33
CA ILE A 81 5.16 -1.32 12.76
C ILE A 81 4.39 -2.06 13.85
N VAL A 82 5.02 -2.31 15.01
CA VAL A 82 4.37 -2.96 16.15
C VAL A 82 3.19 -2.12 16.67
N GLU A 83 3.38 -0.81 16.79
CA GLU A 83 2.31 0.11 17.20
C GLU A 83 1.15 0.13 16.19
N ILE A 84 1.46 0.19 14.89
CA ILE A 84 0.43 0.11 13.85
C ILE A 84 -0.34 -1.22 13.93
N ARG A 85 0.37 -2.35 14.09
CA ARG A 85 -0.25 -3.67 14.26
C ARG A 85 -1.21 -3.68 15.45
N ASN A 86 -0.77 -3.17 16.60
CA ASN A 86 -1.59 -3.12 17.80
C ASN A 86 -2.85 -2.26 17.55
N ARG A 87 -2.68 -1.07 16.97
CA ARG A 87 -3.78 -0.14 16.69
C ARG A 87 -4.83 -0.73 15.74
N VAL A 88 -4.39 -1.52 14.74
CA VAL A 88 -5.29 -2.19 13.81
C VAL A 88 -6.07 -3.33 14.49
N LEU A 89 -5.42 -4.10 15.36
CA LEU A 89 -6.10 -5.12 16.15
C LEU A 89 -7.12 -4.49 17.11
N ASP A 90 -6.77 -3.38 17.74
CA ASP A 90 -7.69 -2.63 18.60
C ASP A 90 -8.90 -2.12 17.83
N ALA A 91 -8.69 -1.52 16.66
CA ALA A 91 -9.77 -1.05 15.79
C ALA A 91 -10.69 -2.19 15.36
N TYR A 92 -10.13 -3.35 15.01
CA TYR A 92 -10.91 -4.55 14.71
C TYR A 92 -11.74 -5.01 15.91
N ASN A 93 -11.12 -5.10 17.09
CA ASN A 93 -11.80 -5.50 18.32
C ASN A 93 -12.91 -4.51 18.72
N GLU A 94 -12.71 -3.21 18.53
CA GLU A 94 -13.69 -2.18 18.84
C GLU A 94 -14.94 -2.31 17.98
N ILE A 95 -14.77 -2.51 16.67
CA ILE A 95 -15.89 -2.74 15.74
C ILE A 95 -16.70 -3.98 16.15
N MET A 96 -16.02 -5.06 16.58
CA MET A 96 -16.68 -6.28 17.05
C MET A 96 -17.48 -6.05 18.35
N ARG A 97 -17.01 -5.17 19.24
CA ARG A 97 -17.73 -4.80 20.48
C ARG A 97 -18.94 -3.90 20.23
N MET A 98 -19.01 -3.19 19.11
CA MET A 98 -20.17 -2.35 18.76
C MET A 98 -21.38 -3.15 18.26
N GLN A 99 -21.18 -4.39 17.81
CA GLN A 99 -22.23 -5.22 17.18
C GLN A 99 -22.92 -6.20 18.14
N VAL A 100 -22.56 -6.22 19.43
CA VAL A 100 -23.24 -7.04 20.46
C VAL A 100 -24.30 -6.24 21.23
#